data_AF-A0A3C1MC99-F1
#
_entry.id   AF-A0A3C1MC99-F1
#
_cell.length_a   1.000
_cell.length_b   1.000
_cell.length_c   1.000
_cell.angle_alpha   90.00
_cell.angle_beta   90.00
_cell.angle_gamma   90.00
#
_symmetry.space_group_name_H-M   'P 1'
#
loop_
_entity.id
_entity.type
_entity.pdbx_description
1 polymer ?
#
loop_
_entity_poly.entity_id
_entity_poly.type
_entity_poly.pdbx_seq_one_letter_code
_entity_poly.pdbx_strand_id
1 'polypeptide(L)'
;MNFNDSVQHIVDGVTHLESNIKTQKRVSLSSHENIQKLLGVEDNRVLYVKLADRLHNMRTIEGHQSLAKQKKIAEETLQFFVPIARYLKLQPIEKELQQLASEVLNKS
;
A
#
# COMPACT_ATOMS: atom_id res chain seq x y z
N MET A 1 -24.94 -11.74 -9.82
CA MET A 1 -24.41 -10.46 -10.30
C MET A 1 -23.11 -10.76 -11.03
N ASN A 2 -23.08 -10.66 -12.36
CA ASN A 2 -21.84 -10.84 -13.11
C ASN A 2 -21.13 -9.48 -13.11
N PHE A 3 -20.00 -9.41 -12.40
CA PHE A 3 -19.09 -8.29 -12.53
C PHE A 3 -18.53 -8.32 -13.96
N ASN A 4 -18.55 -7.19 -14.65
CA ASN A 4 -17.90 -7.01 -15.97
C ASN A 4 -16.43 -7.47 -15.90
N ASP A 5 -15.90 -8.10 -16.95
CA ASP A 5 -14.51 -8.56 -17.09
C ASP A 5 -13.47 -7.53 -16.59
N SER A 6 -13.74 -6.23 -16.81
CA SER A 6 -12.88 -5.13 -16.32
C SER A 6 -12.76 -5.05 -14.79
N VAL A 7 -13.84 -5.36 -14.07
CA VAL A 7 -13.87 -5.37 -12.60
C VAL A 7 -13.16 -6.64 -12.08
N GLN A 8 -13.35 -7.77 -12.76
CA GLN A 8 -12.69 -9.02 -12.41
C GLN A 8 -11.16 -8.89 -12.50
N HIS A 9 -10.64 -8.27 -13.56
CA HIS A 9 -9.21 -7.99 -13.70
C HIS A 9 -8.63 -7.10 -12.57
N ILE A 10 -9.42 -6.15 -12.06
CA ILE A 10 -8.98 -5.31 -10.94
C ILE A 10 -8.93 -6.14 -9.64
N VAL A 11 -9.94 -6.95 -9.37
CA VAL A 11 -10.01 -7.81 -8.17
C VAL A 11 -8.87 -8.83 -8.15
N ASP A 12 -8.56 -9.43 -9.30
CA ASP A 12 -7.47 -10.39 -9.42
C ASP A 12 -6.10 -9.72 -9.22
N GLY A 13 -5.86 -8.56 -9.83
CA GLY A 13 -4.63 -7.79 -9.62
C GLY A 13 -4.43 -7.36 -8.16
N VAL A 14 -5.48 -6.86 -7.50
CA VAL A 14 -5.47 -6.48 -6.07
C VAL A 14 -4.95 -7.62 -5.18
N THR A 15 -5.28 -8.87 -5.50
CA THR A 15 -4.86 -10.06 -4.73
C THR A 15 -3.40 -10.43 -5.00
N HIS A 16 -2.98 -10.33 -6.27
CA HIS A 16 -1.60 -10.59 -6.69
C HIS A 16 -0.63 -9.54 -6.15
N LEU A 17 -1.04 -8.27 -6.07
CA LEU A 17 -0.24 -7.20 -5.49
C LEU A 17 0.11 -7.48 -4.02
N GLU A 18 -0.86 -7.93 -3.22
CA GLU A 18 -0.64 -8.23 -1.80
C GLU A 18 0.32 -9.39 -1.59
N SER A 19 0.21 -10.45 -2.40
CA SER A 19 1.09 -11.61 -2.29
C SER A 19 2.53 -11.25 -2.66
N ASN A 20 2.72 -10.39 -3.67
CA ASN A 20 4.03 -9.90 -4.06
C ASN A 20 4.66 -8.99 -2.99
N ILE A 21 3.91 -8.05 -2.41
CA ILE A 21 4.41 -7.20 -1.30
C ILE A 21 4.84 -8.06 -0.11
N LYS A 22 4.03 -9.06 0.27
CA LYS A 22 4.35 -10.00 1.37
C LYS A 22 5.60 -10.82 1.06
N THR A 23 5.78 -11.25 -0.18
CA THR A 23 6.94 -12.03 -0.62
C THR A 23 8.20 -11.17 -0.61
N GLN A 24 8.15 -9.96 -1.17
CA GLN A 24 9.30 -9.03 -1.18
C GLN A 24 9.76 -8.64 0.22
N LYS A 25 8.81 -8.47 1.16
CA LYS A 25 9.12 -8.25 2.59
C LYS A 25 9.91 -9.41 3.21
N ARG A 26 9.76 -10.65 2.72
CA ARG A 26 10.53 -11.80 3.18
C ARG A 26 11.94 -11.87 2.60
N VAL A 27 12.19 -11.25 1.45
CA VAL A 27 13.45 -11.41 0.69
C VAL A 27 14.41 -10.20 0.86
N SER A 28 14.06 -9.19 1.66
CA SER A 28 14.90 -8.00 1.91
C SER A 28 15.46 -7.33 0.64
N LEU A 29 14.68 -7.36 -0.44
CA LEU A 29 15.06 -6.72 -1.72
C LEU A 29 14.92 -5.19 -1.62
N SER A 30 15.78 -4.46 -2.32
CA SER A 30 15.78 -2.99 -2.32
C SER A 30 14.44 -2.44 -2.81
N SER A 31 13.90 -1.41 -2.13
CA SER A 31 12.54 -0.90 -2.38
C SER A 31 12.31 -0.44 -3.82
N HIS A 32 13.34 -0.05 -4.57
CA HIS A 32 13.22 0.53 -5.90
C HIS A 32 13.04 -0.51 -7.03
N GLU A 33 13.76 -1.63 -6.97
CA GLU A 33 13.68 -2.70 -7.98
C GLU A 33 12.38 -3.50 -7.87
N ASN A 34 11.86 -3.59 -6.64
CA ASN A 34 10.60 -4.24 -6.30
C ASN A 34 9.38 -3.50 -6.85
N ILE A 35 9.38 -2.17 -6.72
CA ILE A 35 8.31 -1.31 -7.21
C ILE A 35 8.20 -1.43 -8.73
N GLN A 36 9.30 -1.37 -9.48
CA GLN A 36 9.24 -1.50 -10.95
C GLN A 36 8.71 -2.87 -11.41
N LYS A 37 9.04 -3.97 -10.70
CA LYS A 37 8.48 -5.31 -10.99
C LYS A 37 7.00 -5.44 -10.59
N LEU A 38 6.57 -4.79 -9.51
CA LEU A 38 5.15 -4.74 -9.10
C LEU A 38 4.30 -3.95 -10.08
N LEU A 39 4.85 -2.81 -10.55
CA LEU A 39 4.17 -1.85 -11.41
C LEU A 39 4.17 -2.26 -12.90
N GLY A 40 5.08 -3.13 -13.32
CA GLY A 40 5.22 -3.55 -14.71
C GLY A 40 4.17 -4.53 -15.22
N VAL A 41 3.29 -5.04 -14.34
CA VAL A 41 2.38 -6.17 -14.64
C VAL A 41 0.91 -5.83 -14.37
N GLU A 42 0.61 -4.74 -13.66
CA GLU A 42 -0.74 -4.44 -13.20
C GLU A 42 -1.27 -3.10 -13.71
N ASP A 43 -2.54 -3.11 -14.12
CA ASP A 43 -3.30 -1.91 -14.48
C ASP A 43 -3.22 -0.87 -13.35
N ASN A 44 -2.85 0.37 -13.68
CA ASN A 44 -2.74 1.48 -12.73
C ASN A 44 -3.99 1.64 -11.83
N ARG A 45 -5.18 1.24 -12.30
CA ARG A 45 -6.43 1.21 -11.51
C ARG A 45 -6.31 0.39 -10.23
N VAL A 46 -5.60 -0.73 -10.27
CA VAL A 46 -5.35 -1.57 -9.09
C VAL A 46 -4.55 -0.82 -8.03
N LEU A 47 -3.53 -0.08 -8.45
CA LEU A 47 -2.69 0.71 -7.56
C LEU A 47 -3.48 1.85 -6.90
N TYR A 48 -4.36 2.51 -7.66
CA TYR A 48 -5.24 3.55 -7.09
C TYR A 48 -6.17 2.97 -6.02
N VAL A 49 -6.79 1.81 -6.27
CA VAL A 49 -7.66 1.14 -5.29
C VAL A 49 -6.88 0.76 -4.03
N LYS A 50 -5.67 0.21 -4.19
CA LYS A 50 -4.82 -0.17 -3.06
C LYS A 50 -4.30 1.02 -2.26
N LEU A 51 -3.98 2.12 -2.91
CA LEU A 51 -3.63 3.38 -2.23
C LEU A 51 -4.82 3.93 -1.44
N ALA A 52 -6.03 3.91 -2.02
CA ALA A 52 -7.23 4.39 -1.34
C ALA A 52 -7.55 3.55 -0.08
N ASP A 53 -7.49 2.22 -0.20
CA ASP A 53 -7.66 1.30 0.93
C ASP A 53 -6.59 1.56 2.01
N ARG A 54 -5.31 1.69 1.62
CA ARG A 54 -4.24 1.96 2.58
C ARG A 54 -4.41 3.30 3.28
N LEU A 55 -4.79 4.35 2.55
CA LEU A 55 -5.03 5.67 3.13
C LEU A 55 -6.15 5.62 4.16
N HIS A 56 -7.24 4.91 3.85
CA HIS A 56 -8.32 4.68 4.81
C HIS A 56 -7.81 3.94 6.06
N ASN A 57 -7.05 2.86 5.88
CA ASN A 57 -6.47 2.09 6.98
C ASN A 57 -5.55 2.93 7.88
N MET A 58 -4.78 3.86 7.32
CA MET A 58 -3.96 4.78 8.10
C MET A 58 -4.79 5.81 8.87
N ARG A 59 -5.90 6.28 8.30
CA ARG A 59 -6.85 7.19 8.98
C ARG A 59 -7.58 6.52 10.14
N THR A 60 -7.76 5.19 10.11
CA THR A 60 -8.50 4.42 11.12
C THR A 60 -7.60 3.52 11.97
N ILE A 61 -6.28 3.73 11.92
CA ILE A 61 -5.28 2.83 12.51
C ILE A 61 -5.42 2.62 14.02
N GLU A 62 -6.01 3.58 14.73
CA GLU A 62 -6.27 3.51 16.17
C GLU A 62 -7.30 2.42 16.54
N GLY A 63 -8.12 1.98 15.58
CA GLY A 63 -9.03 0.85 15.76
C GLY A 63 -8.32 -0.50 15.92
N HIS A 64 -7.00 -0.59 15.69
CA HIS A 64 -6.23 -1.79 15.97
C HIS A 64 -5.79 -1.85 17.43
N GLN A 65 -6.11 -2.96 18.11
CA GLN A 65 -5.87 -3.16 19.54
C GLN A 65 -4.39 -3.19 19.97
N SER A 66 -3.45 -3.43 19.05
CA SER A 66 -2.03 -3.58 19.37
C SER A 66 -1.19 -2.50 18.71
N LEU A 67 -0.41 -1.77 19.51
CA LEU A 67 0.56 -0.79 19.02
C LEU A 67 1.58 -1.43 18.08
N ALA A 68 2.00 -2.67 18.34
CA ALA A 68 2.91 -3.39 17.45
C ALA A 68 2.30 -3.61 16.05
N LYS A 69 0.99 -3.90 15.97
CA LYS A 69 0.28 -4.03 14.69
C LYS A 69 0.18 -2.68 13.98
N GLN A 70 -0.10 -1.60 14.72
CA GLN A 70 -0.14 -0.25 14.17
C GLN A 70 1.22 0.15 13.58
N LYS A 71 2.31 -0.03 14.34
CA LYS A 71 3.68 0.27 13.88
C LYS A 71 4.06 -0.52 12.64
N LYS A 72 3.74 -1.82 12.58
CA LYS A 72 3.98 -2.64 11.39
C LYS A 72 3.26 -2.13 10.13
N ILE A 73 2.02 -1.63 10.27
CA ILE A 73 1.25 -1.06 9.15
C ILE A 73 1.86 0.28 8.73
N ALA A 74 2.30 1.11 9.68
CA ALA A 74 2.96 2.38 9.39
C ALA A 74 4.31 2.18 8.66
N GLU A 75 5.13 1.20 9.08
CA GLU A 75 6.37 0.82 8.38
C GLU A 75 6.09 0.41 6.93
N GLU A 76 5.09 -0.46 6.71
CA GLU A 76 4.71 -0.90 5.37
C GLU A 76 4.21 0.27 4.50
N THR A 77 3.48 1.20 5.12
CA THR A 77 2.99 2.42 4.45
C THR A 77 4.14 3.27 3.92
N LEU A 78 5.16 3.53 4.75
CA LEU A 78 6.34 4.28 4.34
C LEU A 78 7.18 3.54 3.30
N GLN A 79 7.34 2.21 3.45
CA GLN A 79 8.21 1.42 2.59
C GLN A 79 7.63 1.21 1.19
N PHE A 80 6.31 1.05 1.05
CA PHE A 80 5.68 0.67 -0.22
C PHE A 80 4.69 1.72 -0.74
N PHE A 81 3.76 2.18 0.10
CA PHE A 81 2.63 2.99 -0.39
C PHE A 81 3.01 4.45 -0.63
N VAL A 82 3.88 5.04 0.19
CA VAL A 82 4.42 6.39 -0.06
C VAL A 82 5.18 6.46 -1.41
N PRO A 83 6.10 5.53 -1.72
CA PRO A 83 6.72 5.46 -3.05
C PRO A 83 5.73 5.28 -4.21
N ILE A 84 4.69 4.46 -4.05
CA ILE A 84 3.66 4.26 -5.09
C ILE A 84 2.87 5.55 -5.32
N ALA A 85 2.46 6.25 -4.25
CA ALA A 85 1.79 7.55 -4.37
C ALA A 85 2.66 8.58 -5.09
N ARG A 86 3.95 8.62 -4.78
CA ARG A 86 4.93 9.48 -5.46
C ARG A 86 5.07 9.13 -6.94
N TYR A 87 5.15 7.84 -7.28
CA TYR A 87 5.23 7.37 -8.66
C TYR A 87 4.00 7.79 -9.48
N LEU A 88 2.81 7.67 -8.90
CA LEU A 88 1.54 8.09 -9.51
C LEU A 88 1.33 9.62 -9.45
N LYS A 89 2.30 10.39 -8.93
CA LYS A 89 2.27 11.84 -8.77
C LYS A 89 1.10 12.34 -7.91
N LEU A 90 0.65 11.53 -6.94
CA LEU A 90 -0.43 11.84 -6.01
C LEU A 90 0.12 12.52 -4.74
N GLN A 91 0.70 13.72 -4.89
CA GLN A 91 1.36 14.42 -3.79
C GLN A 91 0.51 14.61 -2.51
N PRO A 92 -0.80 14.90 -2.57
CA PRO A 92 -1.61 15.01 -1.36
C PRO A 92 -1.68 13.70 -0.57
N ILE A 93 -1.86 12.58 -1.28
CA ILE A 93 -1.93 11.24 -0.68
C ILE A 93 -0.56 10.83 -0.14
N GLU A 94 0.51 11.09 -0.89
CA GLU A 94 1.88 10.83 -0.45
C GLU A 94 2.17 11.50 0.91
N LYS A 95 1.87 12.81 1.02
CA LYS A 95 2.10 13.58 2.24
C LYS A 95 1.27 13.07 3.41
N GLU A 96 -0.01 12.78 3.17
CA GLU A 96 -0.91 12.31 4.23
C GLU A 96 -0.51 10.92 4.75
N LEU A 97 -0.21 9.97 3.86
CA LEU A 97 0.31 8.66 4.24
C LEU A 97 1.60 8.77 5.04
N GLN A 98 2.51 9.65 4.63
CA GLN A 98 3.78 9.85 5.31
C GLN A 98 3.58 10.44 6.71
N GLN A 99 2.72 11.45 6.84
CA GLN A 99 2.40 12.06 8.13
C GLN A 99 1.77 11.05 9.10
N LEU A 100 0.69 10.38 8.69
CA LEU A 100 -0.02 9.42 9.55
C LEU A 100 0.89 8.27 9.99
N ALA A 101 1.76 7.79 9.09
CA ALA A 101 2.69 6.72 9.42
C ALA A 101 3.76 7.18 10.42
N SER A 102 4.35 8.36 10.21
CA SER A 102 5.31 8.95 11.16
C SER A 102 4.69 9.17 12.54
N GLU A 103 3.45 9.66 12.61
CA GLU A 103 2.73 9.84 13.88
C GLU A 103 2.59 8.52 14.64
N VAL A 104 2.20 7.42 13.95
CA VAL A 104 2.05 6.09 14.56
C VAL A 104 3.38 5.53 15.07
N LEU A 105 4.48 5.72 14.33
CA LEU A 105 5.79 5.21 14.73
C LEU A 105 6.35 5.93 15.97
N ASN A 106 5.98 7.19 16.17
CA ASN A 106 6.39 8.00 17.31
C ASN A 106 5.57 7.75 18.59
N LYS A 107 4.48 6.97 18.52
CA LYS A 107 3.70 6.60 19.72
C LYS A 107 4.56 5.74 20.66
N SER A 108 4.64 6.15 21.94
CA SER A 108 5.37 5.45 23.02
C SER A 108 4.59 4.25 23.55
#